data_AF-A0A4D4KTJ7-F1
#
_entry.id   AF-A0A4D4KTJ7-F1
#
_cell.length_a   1.000
_cell.length_b   1.000
_cell.length_c   1.000
_cell.angle_alpha   90.00
_cell.angle_beta   90.00
_cell.angle_gamma   90.00
#
_symmetry.space_group_name_H-M   'P 1'
#
loop_
_entity.id
_entity.type
_entity.pdbx_description
1 polymer ?
#
loop_
_entity_poly.entity_id
_entity_poly.type
_entity_poly.pdbx_seq_one_letter_code
_entity_poly.pdbx_strand_id
1 'polypeptide(L)'
;MSRDQAAALAGTAGGLLGVAAGLTAAVWGDRLGAWAGDKQDPTTLGLFTVALSAVALAGALLLLRDRGAGPGWRAAVGAGLLLPGLLGFTTVGRLWWIPGALLVLAAGSTVCVAPRAVGRAVRDRWAGVLTAALGACLVLVAVDASAPLVAVAAVSGGLVAAAPWVARGPRRLATAMLLAGTLPFAALTWWTLVTPAIALLSLTAGFTALRTSGPD
;
A
#
# COMPACT_ATOMS: atom_id res chain seq x y z
N MET A 1 29.00 0.06 -4.79
CA MET A 1 27.55 0.34 -4.86
C MET A 1 27.07 0.72 -3.47
N SER A 2 26.42 1.88 -3.29
CA SER A 2 25.88 2.28 -1.99
C SER A 2 24.68 1.41 -1.61
N ARG A 3 24.37 1.26 -0.31
CA ARG A 3 23.21 0.48 0.15
C ARG A 3 21.89 0.99 -0.44
N ASP A 4 21.75 2.30 -0.60
CA ASP A 4 20.55 2.90 -1.20
C ASP A 4 20.44 2.62 -2.70
N GLN A 5 21.55 2.58 -3.43
CA GLN A 5 21.55 2.14 -4.83
C GLN A 5 21.13 0.68 -4.95
N ALA A 6 21.62 -0.19 -4.05
CA ALA A 6 21.22 -1.59 -4.04
C ALA A 6 19.73 -1.77 -3.70
N ALA A 7 19.24 -1.05 -2.70
CA ALA A 7 17.83 -1.03 -2.32
C ALA A 7 16.95 -0.54 -3.47
N ALA A 8 17.35 0.55 -4.13
CA ALA A 8 16.62 1.11 -5.24
C ALA A 8 16.62 0.19 -6.47
N LEU A 9 17.76 -0.42 -6.81
CA LEU A 9 17.85 -1.39 -7.92
C LEU A 9 16.97 -2.62 -7.65
N ALA A 10 17.07 -3.20 -6.44
CA ALA A 10 16.21 -4.30 -6.02
C ALA A 10 14.73 -3.90 -6.06
N GLY A 11 14.40 -2.70 -5.58
CA GLY A 11 13.04 -2.15 -5.62
C GLY A 11 12.52 -1.96 -7.05
N THR A 12 13.34 -1.42 -7.96
CA THR A 12 12.97 -1.26 -9.37
C THR A 12 12.80 -2.60 -10.07
N ALA A 13 13.72 -3.55 -9.84
CA ALA A 13 13.62 -4.89 -10.42
C ALA A 13 12.38 -5.62 -9.87
N GLY A 14 12.15 -5.58 -8.57
CA GLY A 14 10.96 -6.14 -7.93
C GLY A 14 9.67 -5.50 -8.44
N GLY A 15 9.64 -4.18 -8.62
CA GLY A 15 8.51 -3.46 -9.21
C GLY A 15 8.22 -3.87 -10.64
N LEU A 16 9.24 -3.89 -11.52
CA LEU A 16 9.08 -4.26 -12.93
C LEU A 16 8.68 -5.73 -13.09
N LEU A 17 9.34 -6.65 -12.38
CA LEU A 17 8.97 -8.06 -12.35
C LEU A 17 7.57 -8.26 -11.79
N GLY A 18 7.18 -7.44 -10.81
CA GLY A 18 5.84 -7.46 -10.26
C GLY A 18 4.77 -7.02 -11.25
N VAL A 19 5.03 -5.97 -12.06
CA VAL A 19 4.13 -5.59 -13.16
C VAL A 19 4.00 -6.74 -14.17
N ALA A 20 5.12 -7.37 -14.55
CA ALA A 20 5.10 -8.51 -15.45
C ALA A 20 4.33 -9.70 -14.86
N ALA A 21 4.52 -10.02 -13.58
CA ALA A 21 3.78 -11.06 -12.87
C ALA A 21 2.27 -10.76 -12.80
N GLY A 22 1.90 -9.52 -12.48
CA GLY A 22 0.51 -9.07 -12.44
C GLY A 22 -0.18 -9.15 -13.80
N LEU A 23 0.47 -8.67 -14.87
CA LEU A 23 -0.04 -8.80 -16.24
C LEU A 23 -0.15 -10.26 -16.67
N THR A 24 0.83 -11.09 -16.30
CA THR A 24 0.84 -12.53 -16.61
C THR A 24 -0.33 -13.24 -15.93
N ALA A 25 -0.56 -12.97 -14.64
CA ALA A 25 -1.73 -13.47 -13.94
C ALA A 25 -3.03 -12.92 -14.53
N ALA A 26 -3.05 -11.66 -14.95
CA ALA A 26 -4.27 -11.04 -15.45
C ALA A 26 -4.73 -11.63 -16.80
N VAL A 27 -3.77 -11.95 -17.67
CA VAL A 27 -4.02 -12.43 -19.04
C VAL A 27 -4.05 -13.95 -19.13
N TRP A 28 -3.22 -14.64 -18.34
CA TRP A 28 -3.03 -16.10 -18.45
C TRP A 28 -3.31 -16.86 -17.14
N GLY A 29 -3.85 -16.21 -16.10
CA GLY A 29 -4.04 -16.80 -14.79
C GLY A 29 -4.83 -18.12 -14.80
N ASP A 30 -5.91 -18.20 -15.58
CA ASP A 30 -6.72 -19.42 -15.74
C ASP A 30 -5.92 -20.61 -16.27
N ARG A 31 -4.87 -20.37 -17.05
CA ARG A 31 -3.98 -21.41 -17.62
C ARG A 31 -2.82 -21.75 -16.70
N LEU A 32 -2.48 -20.86 -15.78
CA LEU A 32 -1.35 -21.01 -14.86
C LEU A 32 -1.73 -21.82 -13.62
N GLY A 33 -3.02 -21.86 -13.27
CA GLY A 33 -3.54 -22.62 -12.13
C GLY A 33 -2.75 -22.30 -10.85
N ALA A 34 -2.16 -23.34 -10.25
CA ALA A 34 -1.39 -23.25 -9.00
C ALA A 34 -0.22 -22.25 -9.05
N TRP A 35 0.30 -21.89 -10.23
CA TRP A 35 1.32 -20.85 -10.36
C TRP A 35 0.79 -19.45 -10.07
N ALA A 36 -0.42 -19.14 -10.56
CA ALA A 36 -1.14 -17.91 -10.22
C ALA A 36 -1.85 -17.99 -8.85
N GLY A 37 -1.83 -19.18 -8.22
CA GLY A 37 -2.37 -19.42 -6.89
C GLY A 37 -3.83 -19.89 -6.87
N ASP A 38 -4.29 -20.52 -7.95
CA ASP A 38 -5.65 -21.10 -8.09
C ASP A 38 -6.76 -20.15 -7.61
N LYS A 39 -6.69 -18.91 -8.11
CA LYS A 39 -7.60 -17.83 -7.73
C LYS A 39 -8.94 -17.95 -8.45
N GLN A 40 -10.00 -17.53 -7.77
CA GLN A 40 -11.34 -17.48 -8.35
C GLN A 40 -11.45 -16.43 -9.46
N ASP A 41 -10.79 -15.27 -9.28
CA ASP A 41 -10.68 -14.23 -10.30
C ASP A 41 -9.21 -13.78 -10.45
N PRO A 42 -8.42 -14.49 -11.27
CA PRO A 42 -7.02 -14.14 -11.47
C PRO A 42 -6.82 -12.86 -12.28
N THR A 43 -7.82 -12.45 -13.07
CA THR A 43 -7.76 -11.20 -13.86
C THR A 43 -7.75 -9.99 -12.96
N THR A 44 -8.73 -9.89 -12.06
CA THR A 44 -8.85 -8.74 -11.14
C THR A 44 -7.67 -8.68 -10.17
N LEU A 45 -7.28 -9.82 -9.59
CA LEU A 45 -6.12 -9.89 -8.71
C LEU A 45 -4.81 -9.53 -9.41
N GLY A 46 -4.62 -9.99 -10.66
CA GLY A 46 -3.44 -9.64 -11.45
C GLY A 46 -3.33 -8.14 -11.74
N LEU A 47 -4.44 -7.48 -12.09
CA LEU A 47 -4.48 -6.02 -12.26
C LEU A 47 -4.20 -5.28 -10.95
N PHE A 48 -4.71 -5.79 -9.83
CA PHE A 48 -4.41 -5.24 -8.51
C PHE A 48 -2.92 -5.35 -8.18
N THR A 49 -2.27 -6.47 -8.52
CA THR A 49 -0.82 -6.62 -8.40
C THR A 49 -0.06 -5.61 -9.25
N VAL A 50 -0.50 -5.34 -10.49
CA VAL A 50 0.11 -4.30 -11.34
C VAL A 50 0.07 -2.93 -10.64
N ALA A 51 -1.06 -2.57 -10.04
CA ALA A 51 -1.20 -1.32 -9.30
C ALA A 51 -0.25 -1.26 -8.09
N LEU A 52 -0.18 -2.33 -7.30
CA LEU A 52 0.76 -2.44 -6.17
C LEU A 52 2.23 -2.33 -6.63
N SER A 53 2.58 -2.99 -7.73
CA SER A 53 3.91 -2.93 -8.33
C SER A 53 4.27 -1.54 -8.84
N ALA A 54 3.31 -0.79 -9.38
CA ALA A 54 3.52 0.60 -9.79
C ALA A 54 3.82 1.51 -8.59
N VAL A 55 3.12 1.31 -7.45
CA VAL A 55 3.42 2.02 -6.20
C VAL A 55 4.83 1.70 -5.70
N ALA A 56 5.21 0.42 -5.71
CA ALA A 56 6.55 0.00 -5.32
C ALA A 56 7.63 0.59 -6.24
N LEU A 57 7.38 0.60 -7.55
CA LEU A 57 8.28 1.17 -8.55
C LEU A 57 8.44 2.68 -8.34
N ALA A 58 7.35 3.41 -8.08
CA ALA A 58 7.41 4.82 -7.74
C ALA A 58 8.26 5.06 -6.48
N GLY A 59 8.09 4.24 -5.43
CA GLY A 59 8.92 4.29 -4.22
C GLY A 59 10.41 4.07 -4.50
N ALA A 60 10.74 3.10 -5.34
CA ALA A 60 12.12 2.82 -5.74
C ALA A 60 12.74 3.96 -6.57
N LEU A 61 11.98 4.53 -7.51
CA LEU A 61 12.42 5.69 -8.31
C LEU A 61 12.60 6.95 -7.46
N LEU A 62 11.75 7.16 -6.45
CA LEU A 62 11.89 8.22 -5.48
C LEU A 62 13.17 8.07 -4.64
N LEU A 63 13.53 6.85 -4.27
CA LEU A 63 14.79 6.55 -3.58
C LEU A 63 16.02 6.85 -4.45
N LEU A 64 15.92 6.66 -5.78
CA LEU A 64 16.98 7.05 -6.72
C LEU A 64 17.14 8.56 -6.82
N ARG A 65 16.02 9.30 -6.79
CA ARG A 65 16.00 10.76 -6.94
C ARG A 65 16.48 11.49 -5.68
N ASP A 66 16.06 11.04 -4.50
CA ASP A 66 16.36 11.75 -3.25
C ASP A 66 16.92 10.82 -2.17
N ARG A 67 18.26 10.73 -2.15
CA ARG A 67 19.02 9.85 -1.24
C ARG A 67 19.26 10.48 0.14
N GLY A 68 19.08 11.80 0.25
CA GLY A 68 19.36 12.60 1.46
C GLY A 68 18.15 12.84 2.34
N ALA A 69 16.96 12.44 1.91
CA ALA A 69 15.74 12.67 2.64
C ALA A 69 15.71 11.95 4.02
N GLY A 70 15.15 12.64 5.01
CA GLY A 70 15.23 12.25 6.42
C GLY A 70 14.55 10.91 6.78
N PRO A 71 14.71 10.43 8.03
CA PRO A 71 14.26 9.09 8.45
C PRO A 71 12.77 8.80 8.23
N GLY A 72 11.90 9.81 8.37
CA GLY A 72 10.47 9.66 8.13
C GLY A 72 10.11 9.41 6.66
N TRP A 73 10.89 9.97 5.73
CA TRP A 73 10.73 9.68 4.30
C TRP A 73 11.17 8.26 3.97
N ARG A 74 12.32 7.83 4.51
CA ARG A 74 12.79 6.44 4.37
C ARG A 74 11.80 5.43 4.91
N ALA A 75 11.14 5.73 6.02
CA ALA A 75 10.06 4.90 6.56
C ALA A 75 8.88 4.79 5.58
N ALA A 76 8.47 5.91 4.97
CA ALA A 76 7.39 5.94 3.99
C ALA A 76 7.73 5.16 2.71
N VAL A 77 8.95 5.35 2.17
CA VAL A 77 9.44 4.58 1.01
C VAL A 77 9.54 3.09 1.36
N GLY A 78 10.09 2.75 2.52
CA GLY A 78 10.17 1.38 3.02
C GLY A 78 8.80 0.73 3.12
N ALA A 79 7.79 1.44 3.65
CA ALA A 79 6.41 0.96 3.69
C ALA A 79 5.80 0.80 2.28
N GLY A 80 6.06 1.76 1.38
CA GLY A 80 5.63 1.72 -0.01
C GLY A 80 6.27 0.59 -0.84
N LEU A 81 7.37 0.01 -0.37
CA LEU A 81 7.98 -1.20 -0.93
C LEU A 81 7.47 -2.47 -0.22
N LEU A 82 7.39 -2.43 1.11
CA LEU A 82 7.04 -3.59 1.94
C LEU A 82 5.58 -4.00 1.76
N LEU A 83 4.65 -3.04 1.74
CA LEU A 83 3.22 -3.33 1.63
C LEU A 83 2.91 -4.03 0.29
N PRO A 84 3.30 -3.49 -0.89
CA PRO A 84 3.22 -4.23 -2.14
C PRO A 84 3.96 -5.56 -2.10
N GLY A 85 5.17 -5.60 -1.52
CA GLY A 85 5.97 -6.81 -1.39
C GLY A 85 5.25 -7.94 -0.66
N LEU A 86 4.51 -7.62 0.41
CA LEU A 86 3.75 -8.60 1.20
C LEU A 86 2.39 -8.92 0.57
N LEU A 87 1.64 -7.91 0.14
CA LEU A 87 0.31 -8.09 -0.44
C LEU A 87 0.37 -8.84 -1.78
N GLY A 88 1.44 -8.69 -2.56
CA GLY A 88 1.56 -9.41 -3.82
C GLY A 88 1.56 -10.94 -3.65
N PHE A 89 2.05 -11.47 -2.50
CA PHE A 89 2.01 -12.92 -2.22
C PHE A 89 0.59 -13.47 -2.12
N THR A 90 -0.38 -12.64 -1.70
CA THR A 90 -1.78 -13.07 -1.60
C THR A 90 -2.52 -12.93 -2.93
N THR A 91 -1.96 -12.20 -3.90
CA THR A 91 -2.63 -11.88 -5.17
C THR A 91 -2.31 -12.85 -6.31
N VAL A 92 -1.03 -13.05 -6.65
CA VAL A 92 -0.60 -13.83 -7.84
C VAL A 92 0.22 -15.08 -7.50
N GLY A 93 0.13 -15.53 -6.24
CA GLY A 93 0.71 -16.81 -5.81
C GLY A 93 2.22 -16.90 -6.03
N ARG A 94 2.66 -17.97 -6.70
CA ARG A 94 4.08 -18.29 -6.88
C ARG A 94 4.81 -17.34 -7.83
N LEU A 95 4.09 -16.69 -8.75
CA LEU A 95 4.65 -15.65 -9.62
C LEU A 95 5.29 -14.50 -8.82
N TRP A 96 4.86 -14.32 -7.56
CA TRP A 96 5.35 -13.26 -6.69
C TRP A 96 6.61 -13.61 -5.90
N TRP A 97 7.12 -14.84 -5.94
CA TRP A 97 8.27 -15.22 -5.11
C TRP A 97 9.50 -14.34 -5.32
N ILE A 98 9.88 -14.10 -6.58
CA ILE A 98 11.02 -13.24 -6.92
C ILE A 98 10.68 -11.75 -6.72
N PRO A 99 9.59 -11.19 -7.30
CA PRO A 99 9.22 -9.79 -7.09
C PRO A 99 9.09 -9.43 -5.60
N GLY A 100 8.34 -10.23 -4.84
CA GLY A 100 8.05 -10.01 -3.43
C GLY A 100 9.31 -10.05 -2.57
N ALA A 101 10.18 -11.04 -2.77
CA ALA A 101 11.45 -11.11 -2.05
C ALA A 101 12.33 -9.88 -2.31
N LEU A 102 12.43 -9.44 -3.57
CA LEU A 102 13.20 -8.24 -3.92
C LEU A 102 12.63 -6.98 -3.26
N LEU A 103 11.31 -6.81 -3.24
CA LEU A 103 10.64 -5.67 -2.61
C LEU A 103 10.81 -5.67 -1.08
N VAL A 104 10.71 -6.84 -0.44
CA VAL A 104 10.95 -6.99 1.02
C VAL A 104 12.42 -6.66 1.36
N LEU A 105 13.37 -7.15 0.57
CA LEU A 105 14.79 -6.83 0.74
C LEU A 105 15.09 -5.35 0.52
N ALA A 106 14.47 -4.73 -0.50
CA ALA A 106 14.57 -3.31 -0.77
C ALA A 106 14.00 -2.47 0.38
N ALA A 107 12.84 -2.86 0.93
CA ALA A 107 12.24 -2.22 2.09
C ALA A 107 13.14 -2.32 3.33
N GLY A 108 13.62 -3.54 3.65
CA GLY A 108 14.50 -3.78 4.78
C GLY A 108 15.79 -3.00 4.69
N SER A 109 16.45 -3.01 3.53
CA SER A 109 17.66 -2.23 3.30
C SER A 109 17.44 -0.72 3.42
N THR A 110 16.29 -0.20 2.97
CA THR A 110 15.93 1.21 3.11
C THR A 110 15.77 1.64 4.57
N VAL A 111 15.14 0.79 5.39
CA VAL A 111 14.83 1.06 6.81
C VAL A 111 16.02 0.82 7.74
N CYS A 112 16.85 -0.19 7.45
CA CYS A 112 18.01 -0.57 8.27
C CYS A 112 19.13 0.47 8.30
N VAL A 113 19.09 1.50 7.45
CA VAL A 113 20.04 2.63 7.52
C VAL A 113 19.81 3.48 8.78
N ALA A 114 18.57 3.55 9.27
CA ALA A 114 18.23 4.38 10.43
C ALA A 114 17.17 3.73 11.34
N PRO A 115 17.41 2.51 11.88
CA PRO A 115 16.38 1.69 12.51
C PRO A 115 15.74 2.37 13.73
N ARG A 116 16.54 3.07 14.55
CA ARG A 116 16.04 3.82 15.73
C ARG A 116 15.25 5.08 15.35
N ALA A 117 15.58 5.71 14.22
CA ALA A 117 14.88 6.90 13.77
C ALA A 117 13.59 6.54 13.02
N VAL A 118 13.60 5.44 12.26
CA VAL A 118 12.40 4.85 11.67
C VAL A 118 11.48 4.32 12.76
N GLY A 119 11.99 3.58 13.75
CA GLY A 119 11.20 3.08 14.87
C GLY A 119 10.52 4.21 15.66
N ARG A 120 11.24 5.31 15.91
CA ARG A 120 10.63 6.52 16.49
C ARG A 120 9.60 7.14 15.56
N ALA A 121 9.91 7.36 14.29
CA ALA A 121 8.97 7.92 13.33
C ALA A 121 7.69 7.10 13.17
N VAL A 122 7.79 5.76 13.21
CA VAL A 122 6.64 4.84 13.19
C VAL A 122 5.86 4.93 14.49
N ARG A 123 6.53 4.90 15.65
CA ARG A 123 5.87 5.01 16.96
C ARG A 123 5.13 6.34 17.09
N ASP A 124 5.77 7.43 16.72
CA ASP A 124 5.23 8.77 16.81
C ASP A 124 4.08 9.00 15.79
N ARG A 125 3.98 8.13 14.77
CA ARG A 125 2.94 8.17 13.72
C ARG A 125 2.13 6.89 13.60
N TRP A 126 2.04 6.10 14.67
CA TRP A 126 1.47 4.75 14.62
C TRP A 126 0.02 4.77 14.11
N ALA A 127 -0.76 5.77 14.53
CA ALA A 127 -2.15 5.96 14.09
C ALA A 127 -2.24 6.22 12.58
N GLY A 128 -1.30 6.98 12.01
CA GLY A 128 -1.22 7.20 10.57
C GLY A 128 -0.84 5.94 9.80
N VAL A 129 0.09 5.14 10.33
CA VAL A 129 0.44 3.84 9.76
C VAL A 129 -0.74 2.88 9.81
N LEU A 130 -1.46 2.83 10.93
CA LEU A 130 -2.67 2.02 11.07
C LEU A 130 -3.76 2.46 10.08
N THR A 131 -3.97 3.77 9.93
CA THR A 131 -4.95 4.32 8.97
C THR A 131 -4.58 3.93 7.54
N ALA A 132 -3.29 3.98 7.19
CA ALA A 132 -2.81 3.52 5.89
C ALA A 132 -3.02 2.01 5.67
N ALA A 133 -2.75 1.19 6.68
CA ALA A 133 -3.00 -0.25 6.63
C ALA A 133 -4.50 -0.55 6.45
N LEU A 134 -5.37 0.15 7.18
CA LEU A 134 -6.82 0.01 7.04
C LEU A 134 -7.32 0.46 5.66
N GLY A 135 -6.75 1.55 5.12
CA GLY A 135 -6.98 1.97 3.73
C GLY A 135 -6.63 0.87 2.73
N ALA A 136 -5.49 0.18 2.90
CA ALA A 136 -5.13 -0.96 2.06
C ALA A 136 -6.09 -2.16 2.24
N CYS A 137 -6.51 -2.46 3.47
CA CYS A 137 -7.50 -3.50 3.75
C CYS A 137 -8.85 -3.22 3.06
N LEU A 138 -9.29 -1.96 2.98
CA LEU A 138 -10.51 -1.58 2.25
C LEU A 138 -10.43 -2.00 0.78
N VAL A 139 -9.28 -1.78 0.14
CA VAL A 139 -9.08 -2.18 -1.26
C VAL A 139 -9.08 -3.70 -1.41
N LEU A 140 -8.44 -4.42 -0.48
CA LEU A 140 -8.38 -5.88 -0.50
C LEU A 140 -9.76 -6.53 -0.34
N VAL A 141 -10.60 -6.00 0.55
CA VAL A 141 -11.96 -6.53 0.75
C VAL A 141 -12.82 -6.38 -0.50
N ALA A 142 -12.56 -5.37 -1.32
CA ALA A 142 -13.31 -5.13 -2.54
C ALA A 142 -12.80 -5.90 -3.75
N VAL A 143 -11.66 -6.59 -3.65
CA VAL A 143 -10.96 -7.13 -4.83
C VAL A 143 -11.78 -8.20 -5.57
N ASP A 144 -12.63 -8.93 -4.85
CA ASP A 144 -13.54 -9.93 -5.41
C ASP A 144 -14.96 -9.38 -5.69
N ALA A 145 -15.16 -8.07 -5.54
CA ALA A 145 -16.44 -7.42 -5.84
C ALA A 145 -16.55 -7.04 -7.31
N SER A 146 -17.73 -6.56 -7.72
CA SER A 146 -17.93 -6.04 -9.09
C SER A 146 -16.91 -4.94 -9.43
N ALA A 147 -16.45 -4.87 -10.69
CA ALA A 147 -15.50 -3.87 -11.19
C ALA A 147 -15.74 -2.41 -10.72
N PRO A 148 -16.97 -1.85 -10.75
CA PRO A 148 -17.20 -0.50 -10.23
C PRO A 148 -16.91 -0.37 -8.73
N LEU A 149 -17.17 -1.42 -7.95
CA LEU A 149 -16.96 -1.44 -6.51
C LEU A 149 -15.47 -1.55 -6.16
N VAL A 150 -14.70 -2.30 -6.95
CA VAL A 150 -13.22 -2.33 -6.88
C VAL A 150 -12.64 -0.94 -7.12
N ALA A 151 -13.11 -0.24 -8.15
CA ALA A 151 -12.64 1.12 -8.47
C ALA A 151 -12.97 2.10 -7.35
N VAL A 152 -14.19 2.06 -6.81
CA VAL A 152 -14.58 2.88 -5.65
C VAL A 152 -13.74 2.55 -4.44
N ALA A 153 -13.47 1.28 -4.16
CA ALA A 153 -12.64 0.86 -3.04
C ALA A 153 -11.19 1.31 -3.18
N ALA A 154 -10.61 1.23 -4.39
CA ALA A 154 -9.26 1.69 -4.68
C ALA A 154 -9.12 3.20 -4.42
N VAL A 155 -10.09 4.00 -4.90
CA VAL A 155 -10.13 5.45 -4.62
C VAL A 155 -10.32 5.72 -3.14
N SER A 156 -11.28 5.04 -2.51
CA SER A 156 -11.64 5.18 -1.10
C SER A 156 -10.48 4.83 -0.16
N GLY A 157 -9.91 3.64 -0.33
CA GLY A 157 -8.76 3.15 0.42
C GLY A 157 -7.50 3.97 0.18
N GLY A 158 -7.29 4.44 -1.06
CA GLY A 158 -6.21 5.37 -1.40
C GLY A 158 -6.34 6.71 -0.68
N LEU A 159 -7.54 7.31 -0.64
CA LEU A 159 -7.82 8.54 0.09
C LEU A 159 -7.58 8.37 1.60
N VAL A 160 -8.10 7.28 2.18
CA VAL A 160 -7.88 6.94 3.60
C VAL A 160 -6.40 6.76 3.90
N ALA A 161 -5.66 6.06 3.04
CA ALA A 161 -4.25 5.81 3.24
C ALA A 161 -3.38 7.06 3.07
N ALA A 162 -3.77 8.01 2.22
CA ALA A 162 -3.05 9.25 1.98
C ALA A 162 -3.35 10.34 3.03
N ALA A 163 -4.53 10.33 3.64
CA ALA A 163 -4.98 11.37 4.57
C ALA A 163 -4.00 11.71 5.73
N PRO A 164 -3.35 10.73 6.40
CA PRO A 164 -2.39 11.02 7.48
C PRO A 164 -1.13 11.76 7.00
N TRP A 165 -0.83 11.67 5.71
CA TRP A 165 0.40 12.21 5.12
C TRP A 165 0.17 13.61 4.53
N VAL A 166 -1.06 13.90 4.10
CA VAL A 166 -1.53 15.23 3.68
C VAL A 166 -1.75 16.16 4.87
N ALA A 167 -1.83 15.61 6.09
CA ALA A 167 -1.99 16.36 7.35
C ALA A 167 -0.86 17.37 7.66
N ARG A 168 0.24 17.39 6.89
CA ARG A 168 1.25 18.45 6.93
C ARG A 168 0.76 19.78 6.31
N GLY A 169 -0.43 19.80 5.70
CA GLY A 169 -1.09 20.98 5.14
C GLY A 169 -2.44 21.29 5.80
N PRO A 170 -3.49 21.70 5.05
CA PRO A 170 -4.76 22.12 5.65
C PRO A 170 -5.52 20.92 6.23
N ARG A 171 -5.67 20.89 7.57
CA ARG A 171 -6.42 19.86 8.31
C ARG A 171 -7.79 19.53 7.71
N ARG A 172 -8.50 20.54 7.18
CA ARG A 172 -9.81 20.37 6.52
C ARG A 172 -9.75 19.43 5.32
N LEU A 173 -8.68 19.49 4.52
CA LEU A 173 -8.49 18.61 3.37
C LEU A 173 -8.27 17.17 3.81
N ALA A 174 -7.41 16.95 4.81
CA ALA A 174 -7.15 15.60 5.31
C ALA A 174 -8.38 14.96 5.97
N THR A 175 -9.19 15.74 6.69
CA THR A 175 -10.48 15.29 7.21
C THR A 175 -11.48 14.99 6.09
N ALA A 176 -11.55 15.84 5.07
CA ALA A 176 -12.40 15.60 3.90
C ALA A 176 -12.01 14.32 3.16
N MET A 177 -10.71 14.05 2.98
CA MET A 177 -10.21 12.81 2.36
C MET A 177 -10.57 11.57 3.18
N LEU A 178 -10.49 11.65 4.51
CA LEU A 178 -10.92 10.56 5.40
C LEU A 178 -12.41 10.28 5.26
N LEU A 179 -13.25 11.31 5.38
CA LEU A 179 -14.71 11.17 5.29
C LEU A 179 -15.15 10.70 3.89
N ALA A 180 -14.61 11.33 2.84
CA ALA A 180 -14.90 10.97 1.47
C ALA A 180 -14.34 9.58 1.11
N GLY A 181 -13.28 9.12 1.76
CA GLY A 181 -12.76 7.78 1.58
C GLY A 181 -13.59 6.72 2.30
N THR A 182 -14.02 6.96 3.54
CA THR A 182 -14.70 5.91 4.33
C THR A 182 -16.20 5.83 4.08
N LEU A 183 -16.88 6.96 3.91
CA LEU A 183 -18.36 7.01 3.87
C LEU A 183 -18.98 6.37 2.62
N PRO A 184 -18.50 6.63 1.38
CA PRO A 184 -19.11 6.07 0.19
C PRO A 184 -18.96 4.56 0.15
N PHE A 185 -17.77 4.05 0.51
CA PHE A 185 -17.51 2.63 0.51
C PHE A 185 -18.32 1.90 1.60
N ALA A 186 -18.40 2.46 2.81
CA ALA A 186 -19.23 1.89 3.88
C ALA A 186 -20.72 1.86 3.52
N ALA A 187 -21.24 2.94 2.91
CA ALA A 187 -22.62 2.99 2.44
C ALA A 187 -22.89 1.98 1.32
N LEU A 188 -21.95 1.83 0.38
CA LEU A 188 -22.05 0.88 -0.73
C LEU A 188 -21.81 -0.57 -0.34
N THR A 189 -21.36 -0.86 0.88
CA THR A 189 -21.08 -2.23 1.35
C THR A 189 -21.73 -2.50 2.70
N TRP A 190 -22.81 -1.77 2.99
CA TRP A 190 -23.52 -1.79 4.28
C TRP A 190 -24.07 -3.18 4.66
N TRP A 191 -24.23 -4.07 3.68
CA TRP A 191 -24.66 -5.45 3.88
C TRP A 191 -23.58 -6.34 4.50
N THR A 192 -22.32 -5.90 4.57
CA THR A 192 -21.26 -6.62 5.29
C THR A 192 -21.00 -5.93 6.63
N LEU A 193 -20.82 -6.70 7.70
CA LEU A 193 -20.44 -6.18 9.02
C LEU A 193 -18.97 -5.69 9.07
N VAL A 194 -18.13 -6.23 8.17
CA VAL A 194 -16.68 -5.98 8.13
C VAL A 194 -16.38 -4.57 7.63
N THR A 195 -17.08 -4.10 6.61
CA THR A 195 -16.83 -2.78 6.01
C THR A 195 -17.17 -1.59 6.91
N PRO A 196 -18.32 -1.54 7.60
CA PRO A 196 -18.62 -0.54 8.61
C PRO A 196 -17.59 -0.54 9.76
N ALA A 197 -17.15 -1.74 10.19
CA ALA A 197 -16.13 -1.86 11.22
C ALA A 197 -14.78 -1.28 10.76
N ILE A 198 -14.31 -1.62 9.55
CA ILE A 198 -13.07 -1.05 8.97
C ILE A 198 -13.20 0.45 8.77
N ALA A 199 -14.36 0.96 8.33
CA ALA A 199 -14.60 2.39 8.17
C ALA A 199 -14.55 3.14 9.50
N LEU A 200 -15.18 2.60 10.56
CA LEU A 200 -15.15 3.17 11.90
C LEU A 200 -13.73 3.17 12.47
N LEU A 201 -12.99 2.06 12.32
CA LEU A 201 -11.59 1.96 12.71
C LEU A 201 -10.70 2.95 11.93
N SER A 202 -10.95 3.13 10.63
CA SER A 202 -10.22 4.09 9.79
C SER A 202 -10.47 5.52 10.22
N LEU A 203 -11.71 5.87 10.56
CA LEU A 203 -12.06 7.20 11.06
C LEU A 203 -11.43 7.46 12.43
N THR A 204 -11.56 6.53 13.36
CA THR A 204 -10.98 6.68 14.72
C THR A 204 -9.45 6.77 14.67
N ALA A 205 -8.77 5.89 13.92
CA ALA A 205 -7.33 5.96 13.70
C ALA A 205 -6.91 7.22 12.94
N GLY A 206 -7.66 7.61 11.91
CA GLY A 206 -7.38 8.80 11.11
C GLY A 206 -7.52 10.10 11.91
N PHE A 207 -8.59 10.24 12.70
CA PHE A 207 -8.80 11.40 13.56
C PHE A 207 -7.74 11.49 14.67
N THR A 208 -7.32 10.38 15.25
CA THR A 208 -6.23 10.37 16.23
C THR A 208 -4.91 10.80 15.59
N ALA A 209 -4.61 10.32 14.37
CA ALA A 209 -3.44 10.75 13.60
C ALA A 209 -3.47 12.26 13.27
N LEU A 210 -4.64 12.82 12.94
CA LEU A 210 -4.80 14.25 12.67
C LEU A 210 -4.64 15.12 13.92
N ARG A 211 -5.03 14.61 15.09
CA ARG A 211 -4.89 15.31 16.38
C ARG A 211 -3.43 15.39 16.83
N THR A 212 -2.67 14.30 16.69
CA THR A 212 -1.26 14.24 17.06
C THR A 212 -0.33 14.98 16.09
N SER A 213 -0.82 15.33 14.90
CA SER A 213 -0.08 16.08 13.88
C SER A 213 -0.25 17.61 13.96
N GLY A 214 -0.82 18.13 15.06
CA GLY A 214 -1.05 19.58 15.23
C GLY A 214 0.26 20.36 15.45
N PRO A 215 0.39 21.59 14.90
CA PRO A 215 1.51 22.46 15.21
C PRO A 215 1.39 22.97 16.66
N ASP A 216 2.51 22.91 17.38
CA ASP A 216 2.82 23.90 18.43
C ASP A 216 3.20 25.24 17.77
#